data_AF-A0A1H3KLJ4-F1
#
_entry.id   AF-A0A1H3KLJ4-F1
#
_cell.length_a   1.000
_cell.length_b   1.000
_cell.length_c   1.000
_cell.angle_alpha   90.00
_cell.angle_beta   90.00
_cell.angle_gamma   90.00
#
_symmetry.space_group_name_H-M   'P 1'
#
loop_
_entity.id
_entity.type
_entity.pdbx_description
1 polymer ?
#
loop_
_entity_poly.entity_id
_entity_poly.type
_entity_poly.pdbx_seq_one_letter_code
_entity_poly.pdbx_strand_id
1 'polypeptide(L)'
;MENAINTLRIQNFKSIKDVTINPRRVNLIIGMPNVGKSNILEAMSLLGGMFFDKEDDKFMEGQIRYENIRNMFYDNNWNDDLRVQSNIGFATVSNPKEYDGVYVCFANDSISKENEIMEKIINYRENIEEFAGEDSLEERKFMHKYKDQIVSYDYYFSNGKKNGDEVSIEESIPLVRKYKFEKDIAYGKSYKNNFLKPPLGSNMVDVLQHNGIGLRKEIGAMFKPYGLNFAMRVADGVFEVQKNEDGFITTIPYSLIADTLQRIIFYLAAIESNDDSVLLFEEPEAHTFPVYTSMLGRKIAESKNNQFFIATHSPYLVTEIMEQLLPEEGQEAELAIFLAYYEDYQTKVKQLSDEEVREIRNDSIDVFYNLSRFTPGSNSYA
;
A
#
# COMPACT_ATOMS: atom_id res chain seq x y z
N MET A 1 -5.47 -7.84 15.57
CA MET A 1 -5.58 -6.65 14.73
C MET A 1 -6.96 -6.05 14.93
N GLU A 2 -7.01 -4.82 15.42
CA GLU A 2 -8.23 -4.04 15.65
C GLU A 2 -8.67 -3.37 14.36
N ASN A 3 -7.71 -2.92 13.56
CA ASN A 3 -7.90 -2.05 12.41
C ASN A 3 -7.89 -2.77 11.05
N ALA A 4 -8.39 -4.02 11.00
CA ALA A 4 -8.42 -4.81 9.77
C ALA A 4 -9.50 -4.32 8.79
N ILE A 5 -9.18 -4.29 7.50
CA ILE A 5 -10.16 -4.07 6.42
C ILE A 5 -10.90 -5.38 6.16
N ASN A 6 -12.20 -5.40 6.43
CA ASN A 6 -13.08 -6.56 6.24
C ASN A 6 -13.99 -6.39 5.01
N THR A 7 -14.17 -5.16 4.54
CA THR A 7 -14.85 -4.84 3.29
C THR A 7 -14.10 -3.71 2.61
N LEU A 8 -13.85 -3.85 1.31
CA LEU A 8 -13.26 -2.83 0.47
C LEU A 8 -14.09 -2.66 -0.79
N ARG A 9 -14.47 -1.42 -1.11
CA ARG A 9 -15.07 -1.04 -2.39
C ARG A 9 -14.23 0.04 -3.07
N ILE A 10 -13.96 -0.15 -4.35
CA ILE A 10 -13.23 0.79 -5.20
C ILE A 10 -14.12 1.13 -6.38
N GLN A 11 -14.35 2.42 -6.62
CA GLN A 11 -15.17 2.92 -7.71
C GLN A 11 -14.43 4.00 -8.50
N ASN A 12 -14.64 3.98 -9.82
CA ASN A 12 -14.16 4.99 -10.76
C ASN A 12 -12.64 5.26 -10.64
N PHE A 13 -11.84 4.20 -10.55
CA PHE A 13 -10.39 4.28 -10.37
C PHE A 13 -9.64 3.59 -11.52
N LYS A 14 -9.03 4.35 -12.43
CA LYS A 14 -8.25 3.84 -13.56
C LYS A 14 -8.99 2.79 -14.40
N SER A 15 -8.58 1.52 -14.38
CA SER A 15 -9.29 0.45 -15.07
C SER A 15 -10.45 -0.14 -14.27
N ILE A 16 -10.61 0.25 -13.00
CA ILE A 16 -11.64 -0.28 -12.09
C ILE A 16 -12.86 0.63 -12.16
N LYS A 17 -13.97 0.10 -12.66
CA LYS A 17 -15.26 0.80 -12.66
C LYS A 17 -15.94 0.70 -11.29
N ASP A 18 -16.17 -0.51 -10.80
CA ASP A 18 -16.70 -0.80 -9.47
C ASP A 18 -16.27 -2.23 -9.07
N VAL A 19 -15.55 -2.36 -7.96
CA VAL A 19 -15.13 -3.65 -7.40
C VAL A 19 -15.39 -3.63 -5.90
N THR A 20 -16.01 -4.69 -5.39
CA THR A 20 -16.16 -4.93 -3.95
C THR A 20 -15.54 -6.28 -3.59
N ILE A 21 -14.71 -6.31 -2.54
CA ILE A 21 -14.07 -7.52 -2.04
C ILE A 21 -14.19 -7.62 -0.51
N ASN A 22 -14.04 -8.84 0.02
CA ASN A 22 -14.05 -9.11 1.46
C ASN A 22 -12.68 -9.67 1.87
N PRO A 23 -11.74 -8.80 2.27
CA PRO A 23 -10.39 -9.22 2.59
C PRO A 23 -10.31 -10.06 3.88
N ARG A 24 -9.23 -10.84 3.98
CA ARG A 24 -8.80 -11.57 5.19
C ARG A 24 -7.50 -10.98 5.71
N ARG A 25 -6.81 -11.64 6.65
CA ARG A 25 -5.52 -11.15 7.18
C ARG A 25 -4.45 -11.08 6.09
N VAL A 26 -4.37 -12.06 5.21
CA VAL A 26 -3.43 -12.07 4.08
C VAL A 26 -4.20 -12.19 2.78
N ASN A 27 -3.95 -11.27 1.85
CA ASN A 27 -4.69 -11.12 0.60
C ASN A 27 -3.73 -11.17 -0.58
N LEU A 28 -3.81 -12.21 -1.39
CA LEU A 28 -3.02 -12.34 -2.62
C LEU A 28 -3.84 -11.88 -3.80
N ILE A 29 -3.32 -10.91 -4.56
CA ILE A 29 -3.91 -10.44 -5.81
C ILE A 29 -3.08 -11.02 -6.94
N ILE A 30 -3.67 -11.96 -7.68
CA ILE A 30 -3.04 -12.69 -8.77
C ILE A 30 -3.75 -12.43 -10.09
N GLY A 31 -3.09 -12.72 -11.21
CA GLY A 31 -3.64 -12.51 -12.55
C GLY A 31 -2.56 -12.09 -13.55
N MET A 32 -2.91 -12.13 -14.84
CA MET A 32 -1.98 -11.79 -15.93
C MET A 32 -1.41 -10.36 -15.80
N PRO A 33 -0.27 -10.07 -16.45
CA PRO A 33 0.23 -8.69 -16.52
C PRO A 33 -0.84 -7.75 -17.11
N ASN A 34 -0.81 -6.47 -16.70
CA ASN A 34 -1.68 -5.41 -17.23
C ASN A 34 -3.20 -5.54 -16.92
N VAL A 35 -3.64 -6.52 -16.11
CA VAL A 35 -5.07 -6.65 -15.74
C VAL A 35 -5.54 -5.70 -14.64
N GLY A 36 -4.64 -4.85 -14.11
CA GLY A 36 -4.98 -3.83 -13.09
C GLY A 36 -4.73 -4.23 -11.62
N LYS A 37 -3.92 -5.26 -11.34
CA LYS A 37 -3.55 -5.63 -9.95
C LYS A 37 -2.96 -4.46 -9.16
N SER A 38 -2.03 -3.74 -9.76
CA SER A 38 -1.45 -2.54 -9.15
C SER A 38 -2.47 -1.44 -8.94
N ASN A 39 -3.48 -1.32 -9.82
CA ASN A 39 -4.54 -0.31 -9.65
C ASN A 39 -5.35 -0.56 -8.37
N ILE A 40 -5.52 -1.82 -7.95
CA ILE A 40 -6.16 -2.16 -6.67
C ILE A 40 -5.31 -1.63 -5.50
N LEU A 41 -4.01 -1.92 -5.49
CA LEU A 41 -3.11 -1.44 -4.42
C LEU A 41 -2.96 0.10 -4.41
N GLU A 42 -2.93 0.72 -5.60
CA GLU A 42 -2.91 2.17 -5.74
C GLU A 42 -4.18 2.83 -5.23
N ALA A 43 -5.36 2.28 -5.55
CA ALA A 43 -6.62 2.77 -4.99
C ALA A 43 -6.62 2.66 -3.47
N MET A 44 -6.21 1.51 -2.93
CA MET A 44 -6.12 1.30 -1.49
C MET A 44 -5.17 2.27 -0.79
N SER A 45 -4.11 2.73 -1.45
CA SER A 45 -3.17 3.70 -0.87
C SER A 45 -3.84 5.03 -0.50
N LEU A 46 -4.97 5.38 -1.12
CA LEU A 46 -5.77 6.55 -0.73
C LEU A 46 -6.30 6.43 0.71
N LEU A 47 -6.56 5.23 1.22
CA LEU A 47 -6.94 5.06 2.64
C LEU A 47 -5.80 5.40 3.61
N GLY A 48 -4.56 5.56 3.10
CA GLY A 48 -3.42 6.07 3.87
C GLY A 48 -3.35 7.59 3.93
N GLY A 49 -4.21 8.30 3.19
CA GLY A 49 -4.19 9.76 3.09
C GLY A 49 -2.91 10.30 2.46
N MET A 50 -2.67 11.59 2.71
CA MET A 50 -1.51 12.34 2.18
C MET A 50 -0.37 12.48 3.20
N PHE A 51 -0.43 11.75 4.30
CA PHE A 51 0.55 11.79 5.40
C PHE A 51 2.00 11.55 4.93
N PHE A 52 2.17 10.87 3.79
CA PHE A 52 3.48 10.54 3.24
C PHE A 52 3.95 11.48 2.12
N ASP A 53 3.08 12.37 1.66
CA ASP A 53 3.40 13.37 0.64
C ASP A 53 4.33 14.43 1.26
N LYS A 54 5.25 14.96 0.47
CA LYS A 54 6.02 16.15 0.86
C LYS A 54 5.29 17.40 0.38
N GLU A 55 5.55 18.53 1.03
CA GLU A 55 4.92 19.83 0.71
C GLU A 55 4.99 20.21 -0.79
N ASP A 56 6.07 19.85 -1.48
CA ASP A 56 6.29 20.16 -2.90
C ASP A 56 5.95 19.01 -3.88
N ASP A 57 5.57 17.84 -3.37
CA ASP A 57 5.29 16.66 -4.19
C ASP A 57 3.89 16.77 -4.85
N LYS A 58 3.66 16.02 -5.93
CA LYS A 58 2.29 15.86 -6.45
C LYS A 58 1.47 15.03 -5.46
N PHE A 59 0.15 15.20 -5.51
CA PHE A 59 -0.80 14.37 -4.78
C PHE A 59 -0.47 12.87 -4.90
N MET A 60 -0.25 12.19 -3.77
CA MET A 60 0.05 10.75 -3.75
C MET A 60 1.31 10.35 -4.57
N GLU A 61 2.31 11.22 -4.67
CA GLU A 61 3.57 10.96 -5.40
C GLU A 61 4.24 9.68 -4.87
N GLY A 62 4.63 8.78 -5.78
CA GLY A 62 5.21 7.48 -5.45
C GLY A 62 4.22 6.43 -4.94
N GLN A 63 3.01 6.83 -4.54
CA GLN A 63 1.92 5.94 -4.13
C GLN A 63 1.03 5.58 -5.32
N ILE A 64 0.61 6.57 -6.11
CA ILE A 64 -0.28 6.43 -7.27
C ILE A 64 0.41 6.95 -8.53
N ARG A 65 0.36 6.17 -9.61
CA ARG A 65 1.01 6.53 -10.88
C ARG A 65 0.04 7.28 -11.78
N TYR A 66 0.33 8.52 -12.12
CA TYR A 66 -0.46 9.29 -13.09
C TYR A 66 0.36 10.46 -13.68
N GLU A 67 -0.04 10.93 -14.86
CA GLU A 67 0.55 12.14 -15.45
C GLU A 67 -0.28 13.38 -15.11
N ASN A 68 -1.60 13.25 -15.21
CA ASN A 68 -2.62 14.21 -14.80
C ASN A 68 -3.60 13.54 -13.82
N ILE A 69 -4.11 14.28 -12.83
CA ILE A 69 -5.04 13.73 -11.83
C ILE A 69 -6.25 13.05 -12.50
N ARG A 70 -6.71 13.56 -13.65
CA ARG A 70 -7.83 12.96 -14.38
C ARG A 70 -7.56 11.50 -14.80
N ASN A 71 -6.30 11.09 -14.95
CA ASN A 71 -5.93 9.69 -15.24
C ASN A 71 -6.21 8.73 -14.09
N MET A 72 -6.44 9.23 -12.89
CA MET A 72 -6.88 8.39 -11.76
C MET A 72 -8.32 7.91 -11.92
N PHE A 73 -9.14 8.60 -12.71
CA PHE A 73 -10.55 8.28 -12.90
C PHE A 73 -10.76 7.24 -14.00
N TYR A 74 -11.79 6.42 -13.85
CA TYR A 74 -12.15 5.43 -14.87
C TYR A 74 -12.52 6.12 -16.19
N ASP A 75 -11.91 5.69 -17.29
CA ASP A 75 -12.01 6.33 -18.60
C ASP A 75 -11.69 7.84 -18.62
N ASN A 76 -10.91 8.32 -17.65
CA ASN A 76 -10.68 9.76 -17.40
C ASN A 76 -11.97 10.55 -17.12
N ASN A 77 -13.06 9.88 -16.72
CA ASN A 77 -14.33 10.50 -16.40
C ASN A 77 -14.35 11.00 -14.95
N TRP A 78 -13.83 12.21 -14.75
CA TRP A 78 -13.83 12.89 -13.45
C TRP A 78 -15.14 13.62 -13.12
N ASN A 79 -16.19 13.46 -13.95
CA ASN A 79 -17.51 14.02 -13.64
C ASN A 79 -18.23 13.23 -12.56
N ASP A 80 -17.87 11.94 -12.44
CA ASP A 80 -18.27 11.07 -11.36
C ASP A 80 -17.13 11.03 -10.33
N ASP A 81 -17.49 10.85 -9.05
CA ASP A 81 -16.51 10.75 -7.99
C ASP A 81 -15.69 9.46 -8.11
N LEU A 82 -14.41 9.54 -7.77
CA LEU A 82 -13.57 8.40 -7.45
C LEU A 82 -13.71 8.12 -5.96
N ARG A 83 -14.01 6.86 -5.60
CA ARG A 83 -14.28 6.47 -4.21
C ARG A 83 -13.55 5.20 -3.84
N VAL A 84 -12.92 5.21 -2.66
CA VAL A 84 -12.33 4.02 -2.03
C VAL A 84 -12.88 3.94 -0.61
N GLN A 85 -13.63 2.89 -0.32
CA GLN A 85 -14.43 2.77 0.90
C GLN A 85 -14.06 1.49 1.64
N SER A 86 -13.95 1.58 2.96
CA SER A 86 -13.72 0.45 3.85
C SER A 86 -14.40 0.63 5.20
N ASN A 87 -14.37 -0.41 6.04
CA ASN A 87 -14.85 -0.32 7.42
C ASN A 87 -13.95 0.54 8.33
N ILE A 88 -12.72 0.88 7.93
CA ILE A 88 -11.80 1.72 8.71
C ILE A 88 -11.73 3.17 8.21
N GLY A 89 -12.43 3.49 7.11
CA GLY A 89 -12.41 4.82 6.51
C GLY A 89 -12.71 4.83 5.03
N PHE A 90 -12.79 6.03 4.46
CA PHE A 90 -12.96 6.25 3.03
C PHE A 90 -12.11 7.40 2.50
N ALA A 91 -11.89 7.37 1.18
CA ALA A 91 -11.28 8.43 0.41
C ALA A 91 -12.14 8.75 -0.82
N THR A 92 -12.41 10.04 -1.03
CA THR A 92 -13.19 10.53 -2.18
C THR A 92 -12.41 11.60 -2.92
N VAL A 93 -12.37 11.51 -4.24
CA VAL A 93 -11.78 12.52 -5.13
C VAL A 93 -12.87 13.00 -6.09
N SER A 94 -13.19 14.29 -6.01
CA SER A 94 -14.31 14.91 -6.72
C SER A 94 -13.88 16.15 -7.49
N ASN A 95 -14.27 16.25 -8.75
CA ASN A 95 -14.10 17.48 -9.53
C ASN A 95 -15.27 18.44 -9.25
N PRO A 96 -15.02 19.70 -8.84
CA PRO A 96 -16.08 20.67 -8.56
C PRO A 96 -16.75 21.25 -9.82
N LYS A 97 -16.40 20.78 -11.04
CA LYS A 97 -16.85 21.23 -12.37
C LYS A 97 -16.41 22.64 -12.76
N GLU A 98 -16.33 23.57 -11.82
CA GLU A 98 -16.04 24.98 -12.06
C GLU A 98 -14.54 25.30 -12.09
N TYR A 99 -13.70 24.40 -11.55
CA TYR A 99 -12.27 24.62 -11.38
C TYR A 99 -11.41 23.51 -12.01
N ASP A 100 -10.19 23.87 -12.43
CA ASP A 100 -9.22 22.93 -13.00
C ASP A 100 -8.49 22.13 -11.92
N GLY A 101 -9.18 21.13 -11.36
CA GLY A 101 -8.64 20.34 -10.27
C GLY A 101 -9.65 19.42 -9.61
N VAL A 102 -9.31 18.94 -8.42
CA VAL A 102 -10.12 18.05 -7.62
C VAL A 102 -10.03 18.44 -6.15
N TYR A 103 -11.11 18.18 -5.43
CA TYR A 103 -11.07 18.09 -3.99
C TYR A 103 -10.87 16.65 -3.57
N VAL A 104 -10.06 16.46 -2.55
CA VAL A 104 -9.77 15.17 -1.94
C VAL A 104 -10.27 15.20 -0.51
N CYS A 105 -11.04 14.21 -0.11
CA CYS A 105 -11.54 14.03 1.24
C CYS A 105 -11.10 12.68 1.79
N PHE A 106 -10.55 12.67 3.00
CA PHE A 106 -10.25 11.46 3.75
C PHE A 106 -10.99 11.47 5.09
N ALA A 107 -11.52 10.33 5.49
CA ALA A 107 -12.33 10.20 6.70
C ALA A 107 -12.13 8.84 7.39
N ASN A 108 -12.07 8.85 8.72
CA ASN A 108 -11.86 7.68 9.57
C ASN A 108 -13.18 7.14 10.14
N ASP A 109 -14.22 7.01 9.32
CA ASP A 109 -15.53 6.49 9.75
C ASP A 109 -16.08 5.47 8.75
N SER A 110 -17.05 4.67 9.18
CA SER A 110 -17.64 3.59 8.39
C SER A 110 -18.30 4.10 7.11
N ILE A 111 -18.32 3.23 6.10
CA ILE A 111 -19.03 3.38 4.81
C ILE A 111 -20.43 4.02 4.96
N SER A 112 -21.14 3.75 6.06
CA SER A 112 -22.52 4.21 6.28
C SER A 112 -22.70 5.72 6.37
N LYS A 113 -21.65 6.49 6.68
CA LYS A 113 -21.72 7.95 6.87
C LYS A 113 -21.09 8.77 5.74
N GLU A 114 -20.54 8.13 4.71
CA GLU A 114 -19.90 8.86 3.60
C GLU A 114 -20.85 9.89 2.98
N ASN A 115 -22.07 9.48 2.60
CA ASN A 115 -23.04 10.39 1.99
C ASN A 115 -23.36 11.57 2.92
N GLU A 116 -23.51 11.33 4.22
CA GLU A 116 -23.76 12.38 5.21
C GLU A 116 -22.57 13.36 5.32
N ILE A 117 -21.33 12.85 5.32
CA ILE A 117 -20.11 13.67 5.36
C ILE A 117 -19.95 14.47 4.07
N MET A 118 -20.17 13.84 2.92
CA MET A 118 -20.10 14.51 1.62
C MET A 118 -21.18 15.59 1.49
N GLU A 119 -22.40 15.35 1.96
CA GLU A 119 -23.46 16.38 2.02
C GLU A 119 -23.04 17.57 2.90
N LYS A 120 -22.41 17.33 4.06
CA LYS A 120 -21.88 18.42 4.91
C LYS A 120 -20.81 19.24 4.19
N ILE A 121 -19.90 18.59 3.46
CA ILE A 121 -18.83 19.25 2.70
C ILE A 121 -19.42 20.06 1.53
N ILE A 122 -20.36 19.49 0.78
CA ILE A 122 -21.03 20.17 -0.34
C ILE A 122 -21.77 21.41 0.17
N ASN A 123 -22.60 21.25 1.21
CA ASN A 123 -23.30 22.39 1.83
C ASN A 123 -22.30 23.45 2.32
N TYR A 124 -21.17 23.06 2.91
CA TYR A 124 -20.14 24.00 3.33
C TYR A 124 -19.61 24.82 2.14
N ARG A 125 -19.27 24.19 1.00
CA ARG A 125 -18.81 24.87 -0.22
C ARG A 125 -19.82 25.89 -0.75
N GLU A 126 -21.08 25.48 -0.91
CA GLU A 126 -22.14 26.33 -1.46
C GLU A 126 -22.34 27.60 -0.61
N ASN A 127 -22.07 27.53 0.70
CA ASN A 127 -22.17 28.68 1.60
C ASN A 127 -20.92 29.59 1.60
N ILE A 128 -19.76 29.15 1.10
CA ILE A 128 -18.52 29.94 1.05
C ILE A 128 -18.38 30.73 -0.25
N GLU A 129 -18.94 30.23 -1.36
CA GLU A 129 -18.96 30.97 -2.63
C GLU A 129 -19.67 32.35 -2.49
N GLU A 130 -20.48 32.55 -1.44
CA GLU A 130 -21.05 33.85 -1.04
C GLU A 130 -20.06 34.80 -0.30
N PHE A 131 -18.95 34.30 0.24
CA PHE A 131 -18.03 35.01 1.13
C PHE A 131 -16.56 34.96 0.67
N ALA A 132 -16.26 35.61 -0.46
CA ALA A 132 -14.87 35.80 -0.91
C ALA A 132 -14.11 36.79 0.02
N GLY A 133 -13.40 36.28 1.04
CA GLY A 133 -12.45 37.09 1.82
C GLY A 133 -11.91 36.54 3.14
N GLU A 134 -12.53 35.53 3.77
CA GLU A 134 -12.12 34.97 5.08
C GLU A 134 -11.98 33.43 5.06
N ASP A 135 -11.54 32.87 3.93
CA ASP A 135 -11.57 31.43 3.58
C ASP A 135 -10.95 30.49 4.65
N SER A 136 -9.75 30.80 5.14
CA SER A 136 -8.97 29.81 5.92
C SER A 136 -9.45 29.63 7.37
N LEU A 137 -10.16 30.60 7.96
CA LEU A 137 -10.60 30.51 9.35
C LEU A 137 -11.90 29.70 9.48
N GLU A 138 -12.86 29.91 8.60
CA GLU A 138 -14.11 29.11 8.58
C GLU A 138 -13.83 27.67 8.16
N GLU A 139 -12.87 27.43 7.25
CA GLU A 139 -12.44 26.07 6.88
C GLU A 139 -11.82 25.35 8.06
N ARG A 140 -10.93 26.03 8.79
CA ARG A 140 -10.39 25.49 10.05
C ARG A 140 -11.48 25.22 11.09
N LYS A 141 -12.51 26.07 11.20
CA LYS A 141 -13.63 25.83 12.12
C LYS A 141 -14.47 24.63 11.70
N PHE A 142 -14.77 24.48 10.42
CA PHE A 142 -15.48 23.33 9.88
C PHE A 142 -14.70 22.05 10.14
N MET A 143 -13.43 22.03 9.75
CA MET A 143 -12.52 20.90 9.97
C MET A 143 -12.43 20.57 11.45
N HIS A 144 -12.21 21.56 12.33
CA HIS A 144 -12.19 21.33 13.77
C HIS A 144 -13.51 20.77 14.32
N LYS A 145 -14.66 21.20 13.80
CA LYS A 145 -15.99 20.71 14.21
C LYS A 145 -16.20 19.25 13.82
N TYR A 146 -15.65 18.81 12.69
CA TYR A 146 -15.82 17.45 12.17
C TYR A 146 -14.54 16.62 12.27
N LYS A 147 -13.58 17.00 13.11
CA LYS A 147 -12.26 16.38 13.21
C LYS A 147 -12.25 14.89 13.56
N ASP A 148 -13.30 14.43 14.22
CA ASP A 148 -13.47 13.02 14.58
C ASP A 148 -13.99 12.18 13.40
N GLN A 149 -14.39 12.82 12.30
CA GLN A 149 -14.94 12.21 11.08
C GLN A 149 -14.05 12.48 9.86
N ILE A 150 -13.65 13.73 9.66
CA ILE A 150 -12.86 14.19 8.50
C ILE A 150 -11.41 14.37 8.94
N VAL A 151 -10.52 13.61 8.30
CA VAL A 151 -9.07 13.64 8.53
C VAL A 151 -8.45 14.80 7.78
N SER A 152 -8.74 14.90 6.49
CA SER A 152 -8.33 16.04 5.68
C SER A 152 -9.28 16.26 4.52
N TYR A 153 -9.22 17.49 4.02
CA TYR A 153 -10.02 17.98 2.94
C TYR A 153 -9.23 19.07 2.22
N ASP A 154 -8.78 18.78 0.99
CA ASP A 154 -7.77 19.59 0.32
C ASP A 154 -8.08 19.71 -1.17
N TYR A 155 -7.69 20.84 -1.78
CA TYR A 155 -7.83 21.06 -3.22
C TYR A 155 -6.48 20.90 -3.94
N TYR A 156 -6.52 20.18 -5.07
CA TYR A 156 -5.39 19.95 -5.95
C TYR A 156 -5.70 20.36 -7.38
N PHE A 157 -4.77 21.06 -8.01
CA PHE A 157 -4.84 21.37 -9.44
C PHE A 157 -4.69 20.10 -10.29
N SER A 158 -5.15 20.15 -11.54
CA SER A 158 -5.09 19.03 -12.49
C SER A 158 -3.69 18.42 -12.67
N ASN A 159 -2.64 19.22 -12.48
CA ASN A 159 -1.23 18.81 -12.54
C ASN A 159 -0.74 18.07 -11.28
N GLY A 160 -1.57 17.93 -10.25
CA GLY A 160 -1.24 17.28 -8.98
C GLY A 160 -0.73 18.22 -7.89
N LYS A 161 -0.52 19.51 -8.15
CA LYS A 161 -0.04 20.45 -7.13
C LYS A 161 -1.16 20.91 -6.22
N LYS A 162 -0.85 21.04 -4.93
CA LYS A 162 -1.78 21.52 -3.91
C LYS A 162 -2.07 23.02 -4.10
N ASN A 163 -3.26 23.46 -3.71
CA ASN A 163 -3.64 24.87 -3.64
C ASN A 163 -3.69 25.36 -2.18
N GLY A 164 -2.88 26.36 -1.84
CA GLY A 164 -2.90 26.99 -0.51
C GLY A 164 -2.26 26.15 0.61
N ASP A 165 -2.40 26.66 1.84
CA ASP A 165 -1.91 26.02 3.05
C ASP A 165 -2.78 24.83 3.45
N GLU A 166 -2.17 23.80 4.01
CA GLU A 166 -2.84 22.59 4.48
C GLU A 166 -3.83 22.88 5.62
N VAL A 167 -5.07 22.41 5.46
CA VAL A 167 -6.07 22.34 6.54
C VAL A 167 -6.28 20.88 6.92
N SER A 168 -5.18 20.20 7.27
CA SER A 168 -5.23 18.87 7.86
C SER A 168 -5.32 18.96 9.38
N ILE A 169 -6.02 17.99 9.96
CA ILE A 169 -6.01 17.78 11.40
C ILE A 169 -5.09 16.60 11.63
N GLU A 170 -3.79 16.85 11.46
CA GLU A 170 -2.75 15.84 11.62
C GLU A 170 -2.60 15.43 13.09
N GLU A 171 -3.37 14.44 13.52
CA GLU A 171 -3.11 13.73 14.78
C GLU A 171 -3.15 12.19 14.65
N SER A 172 -3.73 11.61 13.58
CA SER A 172 -3.79 10.15 13.42
C SER A 172 -2.79 9.61 12.41
N ILE A 173 -1.89 8.74 12.87
CA ILE A 173 -1.00 7.96 12.01
C ILE A 173 -1.85 7.05 11.10
N PRO A 174 -1.66 7.07 9.77
CA PRO A 174 -2.47 6.26 8.87
C PRO A 174 -2.22 4.76 9.04
N LEU A 175 -3.30 3.98 8.89
CA LEU A 175 -3.32 2.53 9.02
C LEU A 175 -2.89 1.82 7.73
N VAL A 176 -3.22 2.40 6.57
CA VAL A 176 -2.89 1.81 5.26
C VAL A 176 -1.58 2.37 4.72
N ARG A 177 -0.65 1.48 4.40
CA ARG A 177 0.75 1.82 4.08
C ARG A 177 1.22 1.01 2.87
N LYS A 178 1.42 1.67 1.73
CA LYS A 178 1.99 1.03 0.53
C LYS A 178 3.50 1.11 0.54
N TYR A 179 4.17 -0.01 0.29
CA TYR A 179 5.62 -0.09 0.21
C TYR A 179 6.08 -0.52 -1.17
N LYS A 180 7.06 0.23 -1.69
CA LYS A 180 7.70 -0.04 -2.98
C LYS A 180 9.21 0.07 -2.80
N PHE A 181 9.90 -1.02 -3.10
CA PHE A 181 11.36 -1.02 -3.09
C PHE A 181 11.91 -0.25 -4.31
N GLU A 182 12.84 0.67 -4.05
CA GLU A 182 13.68 1.32 -5.06
C GLU A 182 15.14 1.35 -4.59
N LYS A 183 16.07 1.43 -5.53
CA LYS A 183 17.50 1.56 -5.25
C LYS A 183 17.90 3.01 -5.04
N ASP A 184 19.07 3.18 -4.43
CA ASP A 184 19.79 4.45 -4.35
C ASP A 184 18.98 5.59 -3.71
N ILE A 185 18.13 5.22 -2.74
CA ILE A 185 17.32 6.16 -1.97
C ILE A 185 18.20 6.84 -0.93
N ALA A 186 18.11 8.17 -0.87
CA ALA A 186 18.71 8.92 0.22
C ALA A 186 17.93 8.66 1.52
N TYR A 187 18.63 8.18 2.55
CA TYR A 187 18.03 8.06 3.88
C TYR A 187 18.04 9.44 4.56
N GLY A 188 16.84 9.95 4.85
CA GLY A 188 16.64 11.22 5.52
C GLY A 188 16.90 11.13 7.02
N LYS A 189 16.88 12.28 7.69
CA LYS A 189 17.03 12.35 9.14
C LYS A 189 15.68 12.29 9.85
N SER A 190 15.64 11.51 10.94
CA SER A 190 14.73 11.62 12.08
C SER A 190 13.25 11.79 11.72
N TYR A 191 12.58 10.67 11.54
CA TYR A 191 11.12 10.63 11.57
C TYR A 191 10.62 10.27 12.98
N LYS A 192 9.59 10.96 13.46
CA LYS A 192 8.97 10.72 14.79
C LYS A 192 8.25 9.36 14.91
N ASN A 193 8.18 8.60 13.81
CA ASN A 193 7.41 7.36 13.72
C ASN A 193 8.31 6.13 13.85
N ASN A 194 7.80 5.11 14.53
CA ASN A 194 8.51 3.86 14.81
C ASN A 194 8.52 2.85 13.64
N PHE A 195 7.83 3.16 12.54
CA PHE A 195 7.67 2.28 11.37
C PHE A 195 8.45 2.81 10.16
N LEU A 196 8.78 1.92 9.22
CA LEU A 196 9.41 2.25 7.95
C LEU A 196 8.50 3.19 7.15
N LYS A 197 8.98 4.36 6.74
CA LYS A 197 8.20 5.41 6.08
C LYS A 197 7.78 4.98 4.66
N PRO A 198 6.50 4.80 4.36
CA PRO A 198 5.99 4.62 2.99
C PRO A 198 6.32 5.79 2.06
N PRO A 199 6.40 5.57 0.73
CA PRO A 199 6.50 4.26 0.08
C PRO A 199 7.89 3.64 0.15
N LEU A 200 8.92 4.49 0.30
CA LEU A 200 10.31 4.18 -0.07
C LEU A 200 11.22 3.83 1.11
N GLY A 201 10.75 4.00 2.35
CA GLY A 201 11.52 3.66 3.55
C GLY A 201 12.70 4.58 3.80
N SER A 202 12.58 5.88 3.50
CA SER A 202 13.67 6.85 3.64
C SER A 202 14.18 7.02 5.09
N ASN A 203 13.50 6.43 6.09
CA ASN A 203 13.90 6.43 7.50
C ASN A 203 14.44 5.07 7.99
N MET A 204 14.83 4.17 7.08
CA MET A 204 15.27 2.81 7.44
C MET A 204 16.41 2.79 8.48
N VAL A 205 17.30 3.78 8.44
CA VAL A 205 18.37 3.98 9.44
C VAL A 205 17.78 4.16 10.84
N ASP A 206 16.79 5.05 10.98
CA ASP A 206 16.11 5.33 12.25
C ASP A 206 15.38 4.09 12.78
N VAL A 207 14.69 3.36 11.89
CA VAL A 207 13.97 2.12 12.21
C VAL A 207 14.93 1.07 12.78
N LEU A 208 16.05 0.83 12.10
CA LEU A 208 17.04 -0.16 12.54
C LEU A 208 17.76 0.24 13.82
N GLN A 209 17.91 1.55 14.07
CA GLN A 209 18.54 2.06 15.28
C GLN A 209 17.66 1.83 16.53
N HIS A 210 16.37 2.16 16.45
CA HIS A 210 15.51 2.25 17.64
C HIS A 210 14.70 0.97 17.91
N ASN A 211 14.16 0.31 16.88
CA ASN A 211 13.20 -0.80 17.05
C ASN A 211 13.66 -2.10 16.39
N GLY A 212 14.79 -2.11 15.69
CA GLY A 212 15.21 -3.22 14.84
C GLY A 212 16.17 -4.23 15.47
N ILE A 213 16.07 -4.62 16.75
CA ILE A 213 17.04 -5.61 17.29
C ILE A 213 16.87 -7.00 16.66
N GLY A 214 15.61 -7.45 16.47
CA GLY A 214 15.28 -8.67 15.73
C GLY A 214 15.73 -8.54 14.28
N LEU A 215 15.23 -7.52 13.59
CA LEU A 215 15.60 -7.18 12.22
C LEU A 215 17.11 -7.12 11.97
N ARG A 216 17.90 -6.43 12.81
CA ARG A 216 19.36 -6.35 12.69
C ARG A 216 20.02 -7.71 12.78
N LYS A 217 19.53 -8.59 13.66
CA LYS A 217 20.05 -9.97 13.79
C LYS A 217 19.78 -10.77 12.52
N GLU A 218 18.60 -10.61 11.93
CA GLU A 218 18.24 -11.28 10.67
C GLU A 218 19.03 -10.76 9.49
N ILE A 219 19.13 -9.44 9.33
CA ILE A 219 19.96 -8.81 8.30
C ILE A 219 21.41 -9.31 8.46
N GLY A 220 21.97 -9.24 9.67
CA GLY A 220 23.33 -9.72 9.94
C GLY A 220 23.52 -11.20 9.58
N ALA A 221 22.53 -12.05 9.82
CA ALA A 221 22.57 -13.46 9.44
C ALA A 221 22.62 -13.69 7.92
N MET A 222 22.10 -12.76 7.10
CA MET A 222 22.19 -12.86 5.63
C MET A 222 23.60 -12.62 5.09
N PHE A 223 24.41 -11.81 5.78
CA PHE A 223 25.78 -11.49 5.37
C PHE A 223 26.82 -12.48 5.92
N LYS A 224 26.51 -13.13 7.04
CA LYS A 224 27.41 -14.06 7.74
C LYS A 224 27.96 -15.21 6.88
N PRO A 225 27.19 -15.88 5.99
CA PRO A 225 27.71 -16.94 5.12
C PRO A 225 28.83 -16.48 4.18
N TYR A 226 28.89 -15.19 3.88
CA TYR A 226 29.91 -14.58 3.02
C TYR A 226 31.10 -14.04 3.82
N GLY A 227 31.14 -14.22 5.15
CA GLY A 227 32.16 -13.63 6.03
C GLY A 227 32.06 -12.10 6.15
N LEU A 228 30.88 -11.54 5.85
CA LEU A 228 30.62 -10.10 5.86
C LEU A 228 29.75 -9.71 7.06
N ASN A 229 29.86 -8.44 7.48
CA ASN A 229 29.03 -7.86 8.53
C ASN A 229 28.24 -6.67 7.97
N PHE A 230 26.94 -6.64 8.24
CA PHE A 230 26.14 -5.45 7.99
C PHE A 230 26.41 -4.39 9.07
N ALA A 231 26.65 -3.14 8.65
CA ALA A 231 26.92 -2.03 9.53
C ALA A 231 26.21 -0.76 9.07
N MET A 232 26.13 0.21 9.98
CA MET A 232 25.45 1.48 9.77
C MET A 232 26.28 2.60 10.37
N ARG A 233 26.58 3.63 9.57
CA ARG A 233 27.17 4.88 10.06
C ARG A 233 26.05 5.84 10.40
N VAL A 234 25.63 5.83 11.67
CA VAL A 234 24.47 6.59 12.18
C VAL A 234 24.59 8.09 11.87
N ALA A 235 25.78 8.68 12.08
CA ALA A 235 26.00 10.11 11.85
C ALA A 235 25.78 10.53 10.40
N ASP A 236 26.05 9.62 9.47
CA ASP A 236 25.97 9.85 8.03
C ASP A 236 24.66 9.35 7.42
N GLY A 237 23.86 8.58 8.17
CA GLY A 237 22.62 7.98 7.69
C GLY A 237 22.83 6.97 6.58
N VAL A 238 23.94 6.21 6.58
CA VAL A 238 24.24 5.25 5.51
C VAL A 238 24.47 3.84 6.04
N PHE A 239 24.09 2.86 5.23
CA PHE A 239 24.44 1.46 5.42
C PHE A 239 25.72 1.11 4.68
N GLU A 240 26.49 0.20 5.26
CA GLU A 240 27.70 -0.34 4.66
C GLU A 240 27.85 -1.80 5.03
N VAL A 241 28.62 -2.52 4.22
CA VAL A 241 28.97 -3.91 4.49
C VAL A 241 30.47 -3.97 4.76
N GLN A 242 30.83 -4.55 5.89
CA GLN A 242 32.20 -4.60 6.38
C GLN A 242 32.79 -5.98 6.15
N LYS A 243 34.02 -6.00 5.64
CA LYS A 243 34.88 -7.19 5.55
C LYS A 243 36.01 -7.02 6.56
N ASN A 244 36.20 -8.00 7.44
CA ASN A 244 37.27 -8.01 8.44
C ASN A 244 38.26 -9.12 8.09
N GLU A 245 39.49 -8.74 7.73
CA GLU A 245 40.59 -9.65 7.46
C GLU A 245 41.70 -9.39 8.48
N ASP A 246 41.89 -10.32 9.42
CA ASP A 246 42.93 -10.24 10.46
C ASP A 246 42.98 -8.91 11.24
N GLY A 247 41.83 -8.29 11.49
CA GLY A 247 41.71 -7.01 12.19
C GLY A 247 41.76 -5.78 11.27
N PHE A 248 41.96 -5.97 9.96
CA PHE A 248 41.86 -4.92 8.96
C PHE A 248 40.44 -4.87 8.38
N ILE A 249 39.76 -3.72 8.58
CA ILE A 249 38.38 -3.53 8.15
C ILE A 249 38.34 -2.72 6.85
N THR A 250 37.66 -3.28 5.85
CA THR A 250 37.28 -2.56 4.62
C THR A 250 35.76 -2.49 4.51
N THR A 251 35.25 -1.46 3.86
CA THR A 251 33.81 -1.22 3.71
C THR A 251 33.39 -1.21 2.25
N ILE A 252 32.18 -1.69 2.00
CA ILE A 252 31.51 -1.70 0.71
C ILE A 252 30.21 -0.91 0.88
N PRO A 253 29.93 0.11 0.05
CA PRO A 253 28.65 0.80 0.05
C PRO A 253 27.48 -0.16 -0.11
N TYR A 254 26.42 0.02 0.69
CA TYR A 254 25.22 -0.85 0.63
C TYR A 254 24.54 -0.86 -0.74
N SER A 255 24.60 0.25 -1.48
CA SER A 255 24.07 0.35 -2.85
C SER A 255 24.70 -0.65 -3.83
N LEU A 256 25.93 -1.12 -3.55
CA LEU A 256 26.65 -2.11 -4.37
C LEU A 256 26.30 -3.56 -4.02
N ILE A 257 25.46 -3.80 -3.02
CA ILE A 257 24.99 -5.14 -2.66
C ILE A 257 23.92 -5.62 -3.66
N ALA A 258 23.74 -6.94 -3.78
CA ALA A 258 22.75 -7.52 -4.69
C ALA A 258 21.32 -6.97 -4.45
N ASP A 259 20.58 -6.73 -5.56
CA ASP A 259 19.19 -6.23 -5.52
C ASP A 259 18.30 -7.05 -4.60
N THR A 260 18.36 -8.37 -4.76
CA THR A 260 17.66 -9.36 -3.94
C THR A 260 17.81 -9.11 -2.45
N LEU A 261 19.04 -8.84 -1.99
CA LEU A 261 19.33 -8.61 -0.57
C LEU A 261 18.78 -7.25 -0.12
N GLN A 262 18.97 -6.20 -0.92
CA GLN A 262 18.46 -4.88 -0.56
C GLN A 262 16.93 -4.87 -0.45
N ARG A 263 16.27 -5.54 -1.39
CA ARG A 263 14.81 -5.68 -1.46
C ARG A 263 14.26 -6.47 -0.29
N ILE A 264 14.82 -7.64 0.03
CA ILE A 264 14.31 -8.45 1.13
C ILE A 264 14.51 -7.72 2.46
N ILE A 265 15.64 -7.04 2.66
CA ILE A 265 15.89 -6.22 3.85
C ILE A 265 14.83 -5.12 3.98
N PHE A 266 14.49 -4.45 2.88
CA PHE A 266 13.45 -3.42 2.86
C PHE A 266 12.07 -3.95 3.27
N TYR A 267 11.62 -5.08 2.71
CA TYR A 267 10.31 -5.65 3.06
C TYR A 267 10.28 -6.26 4.47
N LEU A 268 11.37 -6.85 4.95
CA LEU A 268 11.47 -7.25 6.36
C LEU A 268 11.38 -6.03 7.28
N ALA A 269 12.04 -4.92 6.92
CA ALA A 269 11.91 -3.68 7.67
C ALA A 269 10.47 -3.15 7.67
N ALA A 270 9.77 -3.22 6.54
CA ALA A 270 8.36 -2.87 6.47
C ALA A 270 7.52 -3.77 7.39
N ILE A 271 7.68 -5.10 7.33
CA ILE A 271 6.89 -6.03 8.14
C ILE A 271 7.16 -5.85 9.64
N GLU A 272 8.42 -5.81 10.06
CA GLU A 272 8.77 -5.84 11.49
C GLU A 272 8.60 -4.51 12.21
N SER A 273 8.62 -3.40 11.47
CA SER A 273 8.45 -2.06 12.06
C SER A 273 7.01 -1.60 12.13
N ASN A 274 6.07 -2.34 11.52
CA ASN A 274 4.66 -2.04 11.53
C ASN A 274 3.91 -2.95 12.51
N ASP A 275 2.89 -2.39 13.16
CA ASP A 275 1.97 -3.09 14.05
C ASP A 275 0.56 -2.54 13.86
N ASP A 276 -0.46 -3.40 13.98
CA ASP A 276 -1.87 -3.07 13.75
C ASP A 276 -2.13 -2.24 12.47
N SER A 277 -1.43 -2.60 11.38
CA SER A 277 -1.41 -1.84 10.13
C SER A 277 -1.77 -2.69 8.92
N VAL A 278 -2.26 -2.04 7.85
CA VAL A 278 -2.54 -2.64 6.54
C VAL A 278 -1.39 -2.34 5.59
N LEU A 279 -0.65 -3.36 5.19
CA LEU A 279 0.55 -3.24 4.37
C LEU A 279 0.26 -3.66 2.92
N LEU A 280 0.53 -2.76 1.97
CA LEU A 280 0.32 -3.00 0.54
C LEU A 280 1.67 -3.22 -0.14
N PHE A 281 1.88 -4.41 -0.70
CA PHE A 281 3.11 -4.81 -1.37
C PHE A 281 2.88 -5.10 -2.85
N GLU A 282 3.64 -4.42 -3.70
CA GLU A 282 3.64 -4.63 -5.15
C GLU A 282 4.93 -5.37 -5.53
N GLU A 283 4.78 -6.61 -5.99
CA GLU A 283 5.87 -7.51 -6.40
C GLU A 283 7.06 -7.55 -5.41
N PRO A 284 6.82 -7.80 -4.11
CA PRO A 284 7.88 -7.75 -3.11
C PRO A 284 8.98 -8.80 -3.34
N GLU A 285 8.71 -9.84 -4.11
CA GLU A 285 9.61 -10.91 -4.50
C GLU A 285 10.30 -10.71 -5.87
N ALA A 286 10.06 -9.60 -6.56
CA ALA A 286 10.70 -9.36 -7.85
C ALA A 286 12.23 -9.46 -7.74
N HIS A 287 12.88 -10.08 -8.73
CA HIS A 287 14.33 -10.28 -8.74
C HIS A 287 14.90 -10.96 -7.47
N THR A 288 14.09 -11.73 -6.76
CA THR A 288 14.48 -12.37 -5.49
C THR A 288 14.81 -13.84 -5.70
N PHE A 289 15.87 -14.32 -5.05
CA PHE A 289 16.23 -15.74 -5.06
C PHE A 289 15.24 -16.55 -4.20
N PRO A 290 14.85 -17.79 -4.59
CA PRO A 290 13.75 -18.52 -3.95
C PRO A 290 13.82 -18.63 -2.42
N VAL A 291 15.01 -18.78 -1.85
CA VAL A 291 15.20 -18.83 -0.39
C VAL A 291 14.67 -17.58 0.31
N TYR A 292 14.88 -16.40 -0.28
CA TYR A 292 14.40 -15.13 0.26
C TYR A 292 12.91 -14.91 -0.01
N THR A 293 12.37 -15.45 -1.12
CA THR A 293 10.93 -15.48 -1.37
C THR A 293 10.20 -16.31 -0.32
N SER A 294 10.73 -17.50 0.02
CA SER A 294 10.20 -18.34 1.10
C SER A 294 10.28 -17.62 2.45
N MET A 295 11.41 -16.98 2.75
CA MET A 295 11.57 -16.20 3.98
C MET A 295 10.57 -15.05 4.08
N LEU A 296 10.31 -14.34 2.98
CA LEU A 296 9.29 -13.29 2.91
C LEU A 296 7.89 -13.85 3.20
N GLY A 297 7.50 -14.95 2.55
CA GLY A 297 6.20 -15.59 2.77
C GLY A 297 5.97 -16.02 4.22
N ARG A 298 7.00 -16.62 4.85
CA ARG A 298 6.95 -16.98 6.28
C ARG A 298 6.76 -15.76 7.18
N LYS A 299 7.51 -14.69 6.93
CA LYS A 299 7.42 -13.45 7.72
C LYS A 299 6.04 -12.80 7.64
N ILE A 300 5.42 -12.84 6.48
CA ILE A 300 4.03 -12.38 6.28
C ILE A 300 3.05 -13.27 7.07
N ALA A 301 3.26 -14.58 7.06
CA ALA A 301 2.42 -15.53 7.79
C ALA A 301 2.55 -15.40 9.32
N GLU A 302 3.77 -15.17 9.81
CA GLU A 302 4.11 -14.98 11.22
C GLU A 302 3.62 -13.63 11.78
N SER A 303 3.50 -12.60 10.94
CA SER A 303 3.01 -11.29 11.35
C SER A 303 1.49 -11.29 11.58
N LYS A 304 1.07 -11.68 12.78
CA LYS A 304 -0.35 -11.85 13.13
C LYS A 304 -1.12 -10.56 13.38
N ASN A 305 -0.43 -9.47 13.70
CA ASN A 305 -1.10 -8.19 14.00
C ASN A 305 -1.13 -7.21 12.83
N ASN A 306 -0.68 -7.61 11.64
CA ASN A 306 -0.79 -6.81 10.42
C ASN A 306 -1.68 -7.51 9.40
N GLN A 307 -2.30 -6.72 8.52
CA GLN A 307 -3.02 -7.20 7.35
C GLN A 307 -2.18 -6.92 6.09
N PHE A 308 -2.19 -7.86 5.14
CA PHE A 308 -1.35 -7.79 3.95
C PHE A 308 -2.19 -7.83 2.67
N PHE A 309 -1.88 -6.96 1.72
CA PHE A 309 -2.36 -7.02 0.35
C PHE A 309 -1.17 -7.08 -0.59
N ILE A 310 -1.03 -8.18 -1.31
CA ILE A 310 0.17 -8.49 -2.07
C ILE A 310 -0.23 -8.75 -3.51
N ALA A 311 0.18 -7.86 -4.42
CA ALA A 311 0.09 -8.13 -5.85
C ALA A 311 1.37 -8.86 -6.28
N THR A 312 1.21 -10.06 -6.82
CA THR A 312 2.35 -10.93 -7.16
C THR A 312 2.12 -11.68 -8.48
N HIS A 313 3.24 -11.96 -9.15
CA HIS A 313 3.33 -12.83 -10.32
C HIS A 313 4.10 -14.13 -10.01
N SER A 314 4.52 -14.31 -8.76
CA SER A 314 5.41 -15.39 -8.37
C SER A 314 4.63 -16.58 -7.83
N PRO A 315 4.66 -17.73 -8.52
CA PRO A 315 4.08 -18.96 -7.99
C PRO A 315 4.75 -19.41 -6.71
N TYR A 316 6.05 -19.11 -6.54
CA TYR A 316 6.80 -19.47 -5.34
C TYR A 316 6.28 -18.73 -4.11
N LEU A 317 6.00 -17.43 -4.22
CA LEU A 317 5.47 -16.66 -3.10
C LEU A 317 4.04 -17.10 -2.75
N VAL A 318 3.21 -17.30 -3.76
CA VAL A 318 1.83 -17.80 -3.58
C VAL A 318 1.85 -19.16 -2.89
N THR A 319 2.68 -20.09 -3.37
CA THR A 319 2.80 -21.44 -2.81
C THR A 319 3.28 -21.41 -1.36
N GLU A 320 4.34 -20.66 -1.04
CA GLU A 320 4.82 -20.55 0.34
C GLU A 320 3.73 -19.98 1.26
N ILE A 321 3.05 -18.90 0.87
CA ILE A 321 1.99 -18.31 1.72
C ILE A 321 0.83 -19.28 1.91
N MET A 322 0.45 -20.02 0.87
CA MET A 322 -0.57 -21.07 0.97
C MET A 322 -0.14 -22.18 1.94
N GLU A 323 1.10 -22.66 1.86
CA GLU A 323 1.61 -23.70 2.77
C GLU A 323 1.59 -23.24 4.24
N GLN A 324 1.85 -21.96 4.51
CA GLN A 324 1.86 -21.42 5.86
C GLN A 324 0.46 -21.12 6.42
N LEU A 325 -0.52 -20.79 5.57
CA LEU A 325 -1.80 -20.18 5.99
C LEU A 325 -3.06 -20.98 5.64
N LEU A 326 -2.94 -22.08 4.91
CA LEU A 326 -4.10 -22.92 4.65
C LEU A 326 -4.56 -23.58 5.96
N PRO A 327 -5.82 -23.35 6.38
CA PRO A 327 -6.32 -23.83 7.65
C PRO A 327 -6.40 -25.36 7.66
N GLU A 328 -6.11 -25.97 8.82
CA GLU A 328 -6.57 -27.33 9.11
C GLU A 328 -8.11 -27.36 9.24
N GLU A 329 -8.72 -28.54 9.15
CA GLU A 329 -10.18 -28.67 9.28
C GLU A 329 -10.70 -28.01 10.58
N GLY A 330 -11.58 -27.02 10.44
CA GLY A 330 -12.20 -26.29 11.55
C GLY A 330 -11.51 -24.99 11.98
N GLN A 331 -10.41 -24.58 11.33
CA GLN A 331 -9.78 -23.28 11.55
C GLN A 331 -10.32 -22.20 10.62
N GLU A 332 -10.36 -20.96 11.11
CA GLU A 332 -10.74 -19.79 10.31
C GLU A 332 -9.67 -19.50 9.25
N ALA A 333 -10.11 -19.27 8.01
CA ALA A 333 -9.21 -19.00 6.91
C ALA A 333 -8.63 -17.59 7.01
N GLU A 334 -7.29 -17.50 7.14
CA GLU A 334 -6.59 -16.21 7.19
C GLU A 334 -6.22 -15.67 5.79
N LEU A 335 -6.24 -16.53 4.77
CA LEU A 335 -5.79 -16.24 3.40
C LEU A 335 -6.98 -16.02 2.46
N ALA A 336 -7.02 -14.89 1.75
CA ALA A 336 -7.87 -14.67 0.59
C ALA A 336 -7.03 -14.59 -0.69
N ILE A 337 -7.52 -15.19 -1.77
CA ILE A 337 -6.92 -15.04 -3.11
C ILE A 337 -7.92 -14.36 -4.02
N PHE A 338 -7.47 -13.27 -4.65
CA PHE A 338 -8.23 -12.45 -5.58
C PHE A 338 -7.65 -12.60 -6.98
N LEU A 339 -8.41 -13.20 -7.88
CA LEU A 339 -8.11 -13.28 -9.29
C LEU A 339 -8.55 -12.00 -9.98
N ALA A 340 -7.59 -11.15 -10.35
CA ALA A 340 -7.82 -9.99 -11.20
C ALA A 340 -7.76 -10.42 -12.68
N TYR A 341 -8.75 -9.99 -13.45
CA TYR A 341 -8.84 -10.23 -14.88
C TYR A 341 -9.40 -9.00 -15.59
N TYR A 342 -9.21 -8.93 -16.90
CA TYR A 342 -9.61 -7.78 -17.71
C TYR A 342 -10.70 -8.22 -18.70
N GLU A 343 -11.85 -7.56 -18.64
CA GLU A 343 -13.03 -7.88 -19.46
C GLU A 343 -13.81 -6.60 -19.70
N ASP A 344 -14.35 -6.38 -20.90
CA ASP A 344 -15.11 -5.17 -21.27
C ASP A 344 -14.38 -3.86 -20.96
N TYR A 345 -13.07 -3.80 -21.20
CA TYR A 345 -12.20 -2.65 -20.93
C TYR A 345 -12.05 -2.27 -19.45
N GLN A 346 -12.46 -3.14 -18.52
CA GLN A 346 -12.36 -2.90 -17.08
C GLN A 346 -11.64 -4.05 -16.36
N THR A 347 -10.99 -3.70 -15.26
CA THR A 347 -10.49 -4.65 -14.28
C THR A 347 -11.67 -5.18 -13.48
N LYS A 348 -11.83 -6.50 -13.49
CA LYS A 348 -12.75 -7.24 -12.63
C LYS A 348 -11.94 -8.11 -11.68
N VAL A 349 -12.53 -8.42 -10.53
CA VAL A 349 -11.89 -9.22 -9.48
C VAL A 349 -12.84 -10.31 -9.03
N LYS A 350 -12.36 -11.56 -9.00
CA LYS A 350 -13.05 -12.69 -8.38
C LYS A 350 -12.30 -13.11 -7.13
N GLN A 351 -12.97 -13.11 -5.98
CA GLN A 351 -12.46 -13.77 -4.78
C GLN A 351 -12.66 -15.28 -4.94
N LEU A 352 -11.58 -16.05 -4.77
CA LEU A 352 -11.66 -17.51 -4.83
C LEU A 352 -12.28 -18.08 -3.55
N SER A 353 -13.06 -19.15 -3.68
CA SER A 353 -13.61 -19.88 -2.52
C SER A 353 -12.52 -20.68 -1.80
N ASP A 354 -12.80 -21.11 -0.57
CA ASP A 354 -11.85 -21.93 0.20
C ASP A 354 -11.58 -23.29 -0.48
N GLU A 355 -12.57 -23.84 -1.18
CA GLU A 355 -12.42 -25.03 -2.01
C GLU A 355 -11.50 -24.75 -3.21
N GLU A 356 -11.72 -23.67 -3.95
CA GLU A 356 -10.86 -23.29 -5.09
C GLU A 356 -9.41 -23.06 -4.65
N VAL A 357 -9.18 -22.43 -3.49
CA VAL A 357 -7.83 -22.26 -2.94
C VAL A 357 -7.19 -23.61 -2.56
N ARG A 358 -7.96 -24.56 -2.01
CA ARG A 358 -7.46 -25.92 -1.73
C ARG A 358 -7.16 -26.70 -3.01
N GLU A 359 -7.95 -26.54 -4.05
CA GLU A 359 -7.71 -27.16 -5.36
C GLU A 359 -6.38 -26.69 -5.98
N ILE A 360 -6.09 -25.39 -5.90
CA ILE A 360 -4.82 -24.82 -6.38
C ILE A 360 -3.60 -25.52 -5.74
N ARG A 361 -3.69 -25.89 -4.46
CA ARG A 361 -2.61 -26.62 -3.76
C ARG A 361 -2.44 -28.04 -4.31
N ASN A 362 -3.54 -28.74 -4.56
CA ASN A 362 -3.52 -30.15 -4.94
C ASN A 362 -3.00 -30.36 -6.37
N ASP A 363 -3.24 -29.38 -7.25
CA ASP A 363 -2.97 -29.53 -8.67
C ASP A 363 -1.47 -29.57 -9.02
N SER A 364 -0.53 -29.27 -8.11
CA SER A 364 0.94 -29.28 -8.31
C SER A 364 1.46 -28.46 -9.51
N ILE A 365 0.55 -27.91 -10.32
CA ILE A 365 0.76 -27.15 -11.55
C ILE A 365 0.57 -25.70 -11.13
N ASP A 366 1.70 -25.00 -11.13
CA ASP A 366 1.89 -23.56 -11.06
C ASP A 366 0.59 -22.77 -11.25
N VAL A 367 0.16 -22.10 -10.16
CA VAL A 367 -1.12 -21.38 -10.00
C VAL A 367 -1.47 -20.51 -11.21
N PHE A 368 -0.45 -19.99 -11.89
CA PHE A 368 -0.61 -19.09 -13.03
C PHE A 368 -1.00 -19.80 -14.34
N TYR A 369 -0.65 -21.07 -14.53
CA TYR A 369 -1.00 -21.84 -15.74
C TYR A 369 -2.47 -22.28 -15.75
N ASN A 370 -3.11 -22.35 -14.59
CA ASN A 370 -4.51 -22.76 -14.47
C ASN A 370 -5.47 -21.59 -14.23
N LEU A 371 -5.03 -20.33 -14.31
CA LEU A 371 -5.88 -19.16 -14.04
C LEU A 371 -7.15 -19.13 -14.90
N SER A 372 -7.04 -19.61 -16.15
CA SER A 372 -8.17 -19.71 -17.07
C SER A 372 -9.30 -20.59 -16.55
N ARG A 373 -9.05 -21.56 -15.69
CA ARG A 373 -10.12 -22.38 -15.07
C ARG A 373 -10.97 -21.60 -14.09
N PHE A 374 -10.39 -20.59 -13.45
CA PHE A 374 -11.02 -19.81 -12.40
C PHE A 374 -11.63 -18.50 -12.90
N THR A 375 -11.22 -18.03 -14.09
CA THR A 375 -11.77 -16.83 -14.73
C THR A 375 -13.24 -17.05 -15.13
N PRO A 376 -14.18 -16.19 -14.73
CA PRO A 376 -15.55 -16.25 -15.24
C PRO A 376 -15.58 -16.05 -16.77
N GLY A 377 -16.34 -16.87 -17.49
CA GLY A 377 -16.56 -16.69 -18.93
C GLY A 377 -15.43 -17.14 -19.86
N SER A 378 -14.34 -17.71 -19.33
CA SER A 378 -13.30 -18.35 -20.13
C SER A 378 -13.81 -19.67 -20.72
N ASN A 379 -14.44 -19.60 -21.88
CA ASN A 379 -14.37 -20.74 -22.78
C ASN A 379 -12.89 -20.92 -23.12
N SER A 380 -12.37 -22.10 -22.81
CA SER A 380 -11.02 -22.55 -23.11
C SER A 380 -10.61 -22.15 -24.54
N TYR A 381 -9.81 -21.08 -24.66
CA TYR A 381 -9.12 -20.74 -25.89
C TYR A 381 -7.67 -20.38 -25.53
N ALA A 382 -6.80 -21.23 -26.08
CA ALA A 382 -5.34 -21.26 -26.04
C ALA A 382 -4.70 -21.82 -24.77
#